data_AF-A0A510XYP1-F1
#
_entry.id   AF-A0A510XYP1-F1
#
_cell.length_a   1.000
_cell.length_b   1.000
_cell.length_c   1.000
_cell.angle_alpha   90.00
_cell.angle_beta   90.00
_cell.angle_gamma   90.00
#
_symmetry.space_group_name_H-M   'P 1'
#
loop_
_entity.id
_entity.type
_entity.pdbx_description
1 polymer ?
#
loop_
_entity_poly.entity_id
_entity_poly.type
_entity_poly.pdbx_seq_one_letter_code
_entity_poly.pdbx_strand_id
1 'polypeptide(L)'
;MVLAEQLIEDTPNHSLTLFDRGFYSLGLLYKWQSEGEERHGMIPARKGLQFDILESYSRVDKRVRLRATPQARKKFPELPDEIEPR
;
A
#
# COMPACT_ATOMS: atom_id res chain seq x y z
N MET A 1 4.16 -9.04 8.74
CA MET A 1 5.56 -9.42 9.01
C MET A 1 6.22 -8.20 9.60
N VAL A 2 6.82 -8.30 10.78
CA VAL A 2 7.36 -7.12 11.49
C VAL A 2 8.65 -6.60 10.83
N LEU A 3 9.40 -7.47 10.16
CA LEU A 3 10.70 -7.12 9.56
C LEU A 3 10.60 -6.07 8.44
N ALA A 4 9.54 -6.08 7.64
CA ALA A 4 9.38 -5.09 6.57
C ALA A 4 9.12 -3.70 7.15
N GLU A 5 8.38 -3.60 8.25
CA GLU A 5 8.07 -2.32 8.89
C GLU A 5 9.36 -1.60 9.37
N GLN A 6 10.41 -2.35 9.71
CA GLN A 6 11.71 -1.78 10.10
C GLN A 6 12.42 -1.05 8.94
N LEU A 7 12.08 -1.36 7.69
CA LEU A 7 12.67 -0.71 6.52
C LEU A 7 12.04 0.66 6.22
N ILE A 8 10.92 1.00 6.86
CA ILE A 8 10.20 2.25 6.60
C ILE A 8 11.08 3.44 6.99
N GLU A 9 11.76 3.39 8.13
CA GLU A 9 12.61 4.48 8.61
C GLU A 9 13.76 4.78 7.64
N ASP A 10 14.35 3.75 7.04
CA ASP A 10 15.50 3.86 6.13
C ASP A 10 15.11 4.08 4.66
N THR A 11 13.82 3.99 4.33
CA THR A 11 13.36 4.18 2.94
C THR A 11 13.53 5.65 2.55
N PRO A 12 14.16 5.99 1.41
CA PRO A 12 14.32 7.38 1.02
C PRO A 12 12.99 8.02 0.58
N ASN A 13 12.86 9.34 0.74
CA ASN A 13 11.80 10.13 0.11
C ASN A 13 11.93 10.13 -1.41
N HIS A 14 10.85 10.51 -2.12
CA HIS A 14 10.78 10.55 -3.59
C HIS A 14 11.22 9.23 -4.24
N SER A 15 10.68 8.13 -3.72
CA SER A 15 11.11 6.78 -4.09
C SER A 15 9.96 5.90 -4.56
N LEU A 16 10.28 4.91 -5.38
CA LEU A 16 9.36 3.87 -5.82
C LEU A 16 9.83 2.52 -5.29
N THR A 17 9.08 1.94 -4.37
CA THR A 17 9.36 0.61 -3.82
C THR A 17 8.57 -0.46 -4.58
N LEU A 18 9.27 -1.44 -5.13
CA LEU A 18 8.65 -2.62 -5.76
C LEU A 18 8.45 -3.69 -4.68
N PHE A 19 7.20 -3.93 -4.30
CA PHE A 19 6.82 -4.95 -3.34
C PHE A 19 6.56 -6.29 -4.02
N ASP A 20 7.09 -7.36 -3.46
CA ASP A 20 6.65 -8.70 -3.83
C ASP A 20 5.22 -8.97 -3.37
N ARG A 21 4.56 -9.91 -4.07
CA ARG A 21 3.17 -10.30 -3.74
C ARG A 21 2.98 -10.67 -2.28
N GLY A 22 3.99 -11.20 -1.59
CA GLY A 22 3.94 -11.58 -0.18
C GLY A 22 3.70 -10.41 0.78
N PHE A 23 3.99 -9.17 0.37
CA PHE A 23 3.94 -7.98 1.21
C PHE A 23 2.60 -7.23 1.17
N TYR A 24 1.57 -7.76 0.50
CA TYR A 24 0.25 -7.11 0.52
C TYR A 24 -0.32 -7.12 1.95
N SER A 25 -0.17 -5.97 2.61
CA SER A 25 -0.69 -5.65 3.92
C SER A 25 -1.09 -4.19 3.89
N LEU A 26 -2.38 -3.90 4.08
CA LEU A 26 -2.91 -2.54 3.97
C LEU A 26 -2.23 -1.60 4.98
N GLY A 27 -1.96 -2.07 6.20
CA GLY A 27 -1.22 -1.31 7.21
C GLY A 27 0.22 -1.01 6.80
N LEU A 28 0.97 -2.01 6.30
CA LEU A 28 2.34 -1.80 5.83
C LEU A 28 2.37 -0.79 4.68
N LEU A 29 1.52 -0.98 3.66
CA LEU A 29 1.48 -0.10 2.49
C LEU A 29 1.10 1.33 2.88
N TYR A 30 0.11 1.50 3.78
CA TYR A 30 -0.30 2.80 4.29
C TYR A 30 0.81 3.49 5.07
N LYS A 31 1.46 2.78 6.00
CA LYS A 31 2.59 3.35 6.77
C LYS A 31 3.75 3.75 5.85
N TRP A 32 4.07 2.91 4.87
CA TRP A 32 5.17 3.13 3.94
C TRP A 32 5.04 4.46 3.20
N GLN A 33 3.83 4.79 2.73
CA GLN A 33 3.55 6.05 2.06
C GLN A 33 3.37 7.23 3.03
N SER A 34 2.94 6.99 4.28
CA SER A 34 2.64 8.07 5.24
C SER A 34 3.84 8.54 6.05
N GLU A 35 4.87 7.71 6.20
CA GLU A 35 6.06 8.00 7.01
C GLU A 35 7.21 8.65 6.21
N GLY A 36 6.89 9.25 5.05
CA GLY A 36 7.85 10.01 4.26
C GLY A 36 7.18 10.90 3.22
N GLU A 37 8.00 11.50 2.38
CA GLU A 37 7.54 12.39 1.31
C GLU A 37 7.64 11.67 -0.04
N GLU A 38 6.53 11.66 -0.79
CA GLU A 38 6.43 11.05 -2.13
C GLU A 38 7.03 9.63 -2.20
N ARG A 39 6.70 8.80 -1.20
CA ARG A 39 7.06 7.38 -1.20
C ARG A 39 5.94 6.60 -1.86
N HIS A 40 6.29 6.03 -3.00
CA HIS A 40 5.39 5.27 -3.87
C HIS A 40 5.64 3.77 -3.76
N GLY A 41 4.60 2.97 -3.93
CA GLY A 41 4.63 1.52 -3.86
C GLY A 41 3.96 0.87 -5.07
N MET A 42 4.66 -0.04 -5.74
CA MET A 42 4.07 -0.93 -6.73
C MET A 42 4.04 -2.35 -6.20
N ILE A 43 2.88 -2.99 -6.25
CA ILE A 43 2.72 -4.39 -5.87
C ILE A 43 1.96 -5.15 -6.97
N PRO A 44 2.38 -6.36 -7.35
CA PRO A 44 1.62 -7.15 -8.30
C PRO A 44 0.24 -7.47 -7.74
N ALA A 45 -0.80 -7.11 -8.48
CA ALA A 45 -2.18 -7.39 -8.11
C ALA A 45 -2.39 -8.90 -7.87
N ARG A 46 -3.10 -9.23 -6.79
CA ARG A 46 -3.47 -10.61 -6.45
C ARG A 46 -4.80 -10.96 -7.12
N LYS A 47 -5.01 -12.24 -7.45
CA LYS A 47 -6.30 -12.71 -7.98
C LYS A 47 -7.40 -12.45 -6.96
N GLY A 48 -8.51 -11.86 -7.42
CA GLY A 48 -9.65 -11.52 -6.55
C GLY A 48 -9.43 -10.31 -5.65
N LEU A 49 -8.37 -9.52 -5.88
CA LEU A 49 -8.20 -8.23 -5.22
C LEU A 49 -9.42 -7.34 -5.51
N GLN A 50 -10.08 -6.86 -4.46
CA GLN A 50 -11.18 -5.92 -4.57
C GLN A 50 -10.63 -4.50 -4.43
N PHE A 51 -10.97 -3.66 -5.40
CA PHE A 51 -10.52 -2.28 -5.46
C PHE A 51 -11.46 -1.46 -6.33
N ASP A 52 -11.57 -0.17 -6.01
CA ASP A 52 -12.26 0.80 -6.84
C ASP A 52 -11.21 1.49 -7.73
N ILE A 53 -11.42 1.54 -9.04
CA ILE A 53 -10.52 2.26 -9.95
C ILE A 53 -10.83 3.75 -9.83
N LEU A 54 -9.82 4.54 -9.47
CA LEU A 54 -9.90 6.00 -9.41
C LEU A 54 -9.50 6.63 -10.74
N GLU A 55 -8.45 6.09 -11.34
CA GLU A 55 -7.87 6.60 -12.58
C GLU A 55 -7.18 5.46 -13.34
N SER A 56 -7.23 5.49 -14.68
CA SER A 56 -6.57 4.49 -15.52
C SER A 56 -5.50 5.17 -16.36
N TYR A 57 -4.23 4.83 -16.14
CA TYR A 57 -3.11 5.33 -16.94
C TYR A 57 -2.89 4.47 -18.19
N SER A 58 -3.14 3.16 -18.09
CA SER A 58 -3.10 2.25 -19.22
C SER A 58 -4.03 1.05 -19.00
N ARG A 59 -3.94 0.03 -19.86
CA ARG A 59 -4.66 -1.23 -19.70
C ARG A 59 -4.26 -1.98 -18.42
N VAL A 60 -2.99 -1.89 -18.03
CA VAL A 60 -2.40 -2.67 -16.93
C VAL A 60 -1.97 -1.82 -15.74
N ASP A 61 -2.06 -0.49 -15.87
CA ASP A 61 -1.65 0.46 -14.84
C ASP A 61 -2.81 1.40 -14.48
N LYS A 62 -3.15 1.41 -13.19
CA LYS A 62 -4.35 2.07 -12.66
C LYS A 62 -4.08 2.56 -11.25
N ARG A 63 -4.54 3.77 -10.94
CA ARG A 63 -4.66 4.24 -9.57
C ARG A 63 -5.93 3.69 -8.97
N VAL A 64 -5.83 3.05 -7.82
CA VAL A 64 -6.93 2.33 -7.20
C VAL A 64 -7.13 2.75 -5.75
N ARG A 65 -8.34 2.55 -5.25
CA ARG A 65 -8.67 2.63 -3.83
C ARG A 65 -8.92 1.24 -3.28
N LEU A 66 -8.32 0.96 -2.13
CA LEU A 66 -8.51 -0.28 -1.38
C LEU A 66 -9.32 0.01 -0.13
N ARG A 67 -10.25 -0.89 0.20
CA ARG A 67 -11.00 -0.83 1.46
C ARG A 67 -10.25 -1.59 2.55
N ALA A 68 -10.06 -0.95 3.69
CA ALA A 68 -9.48 -1.60 4.85
C ALA A 68 -10.40 -2.67 5.41
N THR A 69 -9.82 -3.82 5.78
CA THR A 69 -10.58 -4.86 6.46
C THR A 69 -10.61 -4.57 7.97
N PRO A 70 -11.67 -4.99 8.68
CA PRO A 70 -11.71 -4.85 10.14
C PRO A 70 -10.50 -5.48 10.84
N GLN A 71 -10.00 -6.59 10.30
CA GLN A 71 -8.79 -7.24 10.81
C GLN A 71 -7.53 -6.38 10.61
N ALA A 72 -7.37 -5.74 9.45
CA ALA A 72 -6.25 -4.86 9.18
C ALA A 72 -6.27 -3.63 10.11
N ARG A 73 -7.44 -3.00 10.28
CA ARG A 73 -7.61 -1.87 11.21
C ARG A 73 -7.41 -2.24 12.68
N LYS A 74 -7.78 -3.45 13.09
CA LYS A 74 -7.48 -3.94 14.44
C LYS A 74 -5.97 -4.06 14.68
N LYS A 75 -5.22 -4.46 13.64
CA LYS A 75 -3.76 -4.61 13.72
C LYS A 75 -3.02 -3.27 13.56
N PHE A 76 -3.59 -2.36 12.78
CA PHE A 76 -3.04 -1.05 12.45
C PHE A 76 -4.10 0.01 12.74
N PRO A 77 -4.22 0.48 14.01
CA PRO A 77 -5.28 1.41 14.41
C PRO A 77 -5.32 2.73 13.63
N GLU A 78 -4.16 3.16 13.13
CA GLU A 78 -3.96 4.35 12.29
C GLU A 78 -4.41 4.17 10.83
N LEU A 79 -4.73 2.94 10.41
CA LEU A 79 -5.18 2.65 9.05
C LEU A 79 -6.59 3.22 8.84
N PRO A 80 -6.80 4.12 7.87
CA PRO A 80 -8.14 4.62 7.54
C PRO A 80 -9.01 3.53 6.91
N ASP A 81 -10.32 3.78 6.80
CA ASP A 81 -11.27 2.83 6.19
C ASP A 81 -11.01 2.58 4.70
N GLU A 82 -10.44 3.58 4.01
CA GLU A 82 -10.07 3.49 2.61
C GLU A 82 -8.66 4.04 2.45
N ILE A 83 -7.82 3.33 1.70
CA ILE A 83 -6.49 3.80 1.32
C ILE A 83 -6.39 3.90 -0.19
N GLU A 84 -5.62 4.87 -0.64
CA GLU A 84 -5.15 4.96 -2.02
C GLU A 84 -3.67 4.63 -1.98
N PRO A 85 -3.26 3.39 -2.32
CA PRO A 85 -1.85 3.06 -2.45
C PRO A 85 -1.29 3.92 -3.58
N ARG A 86 -0.25 4.68 -3.28
CA ARG A 86 0.46 5.51 -4.25
C ARG A 86 1.87 4.99 -4.38
#